data_AF-A0A6L6FH07-F1
#
_entry.id   AF-A0A6L6FH07-F1
#
_cell.length_a   1.000
_cell.length_b   1.000
_cell.length_c   1.000
_cell.angle_alpha   90.00
_cell.angle_beta   90.00
_cell.angle_gamma   90.00
#
_symmetry.space_group_name_H-M   'P 1'
#
loop_
_entity.id
_entity.type
_entity.pdbx_description
1 polymer ?
#
loop_
_entity_poly.entity_id
_entity_poly.type
_entity_poly.pdbx_seq_one_letter_code
_entity_poly.pdbx_strand_id
1 'polypeptide(L)'
;MATWNPNINSGGFLGGIGQVNSNAPSASDINPTLGLIRENNDLQRSGANNWGLQGLAGLSGVAQVMNEQQQQERLKEFQGKWGQAYANGDRTAMRQLMAEYPDQAERITNGMQGISNDVKESIGNIASGYRLAVGTGKATDYIRQNADEFRRLGIDPQGAASMAEQDPKAAMELADHIGMSALGMDKYYDVRDKMEGRVIDRDRLTETVRSNQASEALTARRDEQSNARGWAGISIQQQNANLARERFDFDKEIRVAETKDKVLERQLKNEENTLKRIDLEQKIAANKEKLDTVKSEKYDGFINQMESADRSIKMANDILKSDGFNDFFGTNINPFSNHRIPGTSGADTASMVDTLKSQAFMAGVQQMRGMGALSDAEGKKITDSIGNLSPSMSEAQAKKSISNIISTLKQGQERAIKKNPDEYKRYQSESTSSGQQGQQSAQSYSEGMTATNPSTGQKMIFRGGKWQQM
;
A
#
# COMPACT_ATOMS: atom_id res chain seq x y z
N MET A 1 -38.64 -46.04 -9.64
CA MET A 1 -38.19 -46.82 -10.81
C MET A 1 -38.82 -46.21 -12.05
N ALA A 2 -37.99 -45.74 -12.99
CA ALA A 2 -38.24 -45.42 -14.41
C ALA A 2 -36.98 -44.68 -14.89
N THR A 3 -35.89 -45.40 -15.14
CA THR A 3 -35.43 -45.90 -16.46
C THR A 3 -34.73 -44.82 -17.31
N TRP A 4 -33.40 -44.86 -17.24
CA TRP A 4 -32.47 -44.45 -18.30
C TRP A 4 -32.55 -45.43 -19.48
N ASN A 5 -32.46 -44.96 -20.73
CA ASN A 5 -31.45 -45.31 -21.78
C ASN A 5 -31.86 -44.71 -23.17
N PRO A 6 -31.08 -44.81 -24.26
CA PRO A 6 -30.31 -43.71 -24.85
C PRO A 6 -30.64 -43.47 -26.34
N ASN A 7 -30.24 -42.34 -26.94
CA ASN A 7 -29.55 -42.38 -28.24
C ASN A 7 -29.01 -41.01 -28.63
N ILE A 8 -27.70 -40.96 -28.78
CA ILE A 8 -26.97 -39.93 -29.49
C ILE A 8 -27.13 -40.24 -30.98
N ASN A 9 -27.59 -39.29 -31.78
CA ASN A 9 -26.99 -39.15 -33.10
C ASN A 9 -26.94 -37.70 -33.57
N SER A 10 -25.77 -37.41 -34.12
CA SER A 10 -25.20 -36.15 -34.58
C SER A 10 -26.04 -35.42 -35.62
N GLY A 11 -26.33 -34.13 -35.38
CA GLY A 11 -26.92 -33.29 -36.44
C GLY A 11 -27.31 -31.86 -36.08
N GLY A 12 -26.97 -31.34 -34.89
CA GLY A 12 -27.53 -30.05 -34.45
C GLY A 12 -26.62 -29.19 -33.57
N PHE A 13 -25.30 -29.38 -33.62
CA PHE A 13 -24.37 -28.66 -32.74
C PHE A 13 -23.19 -28.01 -33.47
N LEU A 14 -23.37 -27.55 -34.71
CA LEU A 14 -22.34 -26.85 -35.50
C LEU A 14 -22.91 -25.67 -36.29
N GLY A 15 -23.72 -24.83 -35.63
CA GLY A 15 -24.31 -23.63 -36.23
C GLY A 15 -24.20 -22.36 -35.37
N GLY A 16 -23.28 -22.30 -34.42
CA GLY A 16 -23.24 -21.20 -33.45
C GLY A 16 -21.91 -20.93 -32.76
N ILE A 17 -20.79 -21.47 -33.25
CA ILE A 17 -19.45 -21.19 -32.69
C ILE A 17 -18.54 -20.77 -33.84
N GLY A 18 -18.72 -19.54 -34.31
CA GLY A 18 -17.90 -18.94 -35.37
C GLY A 18 -17.84 -17.41 -35.35
N GLN A 19 -18.38 -16.76 -34.30
CA GLN A 19 -18.42 -15.30 -34.20
C GLN A 19 -17.61 -14.73 -33.03
N VAL A 20 -16.89 -15.55 -32.26
CA VAL A 20 -16.09 -15.05 -31.12
C VAL A 20 -14.85 -15.90 -30.89
N ASN A 21 -13.87 -15.82 -31.79
CA ASN A 21 -12.51 -16.23 -31.47
C ASN A 21 -11.49 -15.31 -32.15
N SER A 22 -11.00 -14.33 -31.39
CA SER A 22 -10.02 -13.32 -31.79
C SER A 22 -8.57 -13.85 -31.79
N ASN A 23 -8.38 -15.17 -31.94
CA ASN A 23 -7.05 -15.79 -31.94
C ASN A 23 -6.89 -16.89 -33.01
N ALA A 24 -7.58 -16.72 -34.15
CA ALA A 24 -7.31 -17.47 -35.38
C ALA A 24 -6.49 -16.59 -36.35
N PRO A 25 -5.37 -17.07 -36.91
CA PRO A 25 -4.59 -16.31 -37.90
C PRO A 25 -5.43 -16.03 -39.14
N SER A 26 -5.72 -14.75 -39.40
CA SER A 26 -6.30 -14.30 -40.66
C SER A 26 -5.24 -14.36 -41.76
N ALA A 27 -5.63 -14.87 -42.93
CA ALA A 27 -4.78 -15.00 -44.13
C ALA A 27 -4.44 -13.64 -44.77
N SER A 28 -3.65 -12.83 -44.07
CA SER A 28 -2.99 -11.63 -44.60
C SER A 28 -1.55 -11.45 -44.12
N ASP A 29 -0.98 -12.41 -43.39
CA ASP A 29 0.43 -12.37 -42.98
C ASP A 29 1.30 -13.24 -43.89
N ILE A 30 1.63 -12.72 -45.07
CA ILE A 30 2.74 -13.22 -45.88
C ILE A 30 3.97 -12.38 -45.56
N ASN A 31 4.90 -13.05 -44.88
CA ASN A 31 6.13 -12.54 -44.29
C ASN A 31 7.17 -12.16 -45.37
N PRO A 32 7.81 -10.97 -45.34
CA PRO A 32 8.85 -10.52 -46.29
C PRO A 32 10.15 -11.36 -46.26
N THR A 33 10.23 -12.37 -45.39
CA THR A 33 11.39 -13.26 -45.22
C THR A 33 11.41 -14.46 -46.19
N LEU A 34 10.32 -14.76 -46.91
CA LEU A 34 10.29 -15.85 -47.90
C LEU A 34 10.67 -15.42 -49.33
N GLY A 35 10.82 -14.11 -49.59
CA GLY A 35 11.35 -13.57 -50.86
C GLY A 35 12.88 -13.55 -50.91
N LEU A 36 13.54 -13.19 -49.80
CA LEU A 36 15.00 -13.07 -49.71
C LEU A 36 15.76 -14.41 -49.75
N ILE A 37 15.07 -15.53 -49.48
CA ILE A 37 15.67 -16.88 -49.50
C ILE A 37 15.73 -17.45 -50.94
N ARG A 38 14.98 -16.88 -51.91
CA ARG A 38 15.07 -17.28 -53.32
C ARG A 38 16.16 -16.53 -54.09
N GLU A 39 16.36 -15.23 -53.84
CA GLU A 39 17.39 -14.44 -54.55
C GLU A 39 18.83 -14.82 -54.19
N ASN A 40 19.11 -15.26 -52.95
CA ASN A 40 20.46 -15.64 -52.53
C ASN A 40 20.93 -17.00 -53.12
N ASN A 41 19.98 -17.85 -53.48
CA ASN A 41 20.26 -19.17 -54.07
C ASN A 41 20.55 -19.08 -55.58
N ASP A 42 20.02 -18.06 -56.28
CA ASP A 42 20.28 -17.84 -57.71
C ASP A 42 21.63 -17.13 -57.97
N LEU A 43 22.15 -16.36 -57.00
CA LEU A 43 23.46 -15.70 -57.11
C LEU A 43 24.65 -16.64 -56.84
N GLN A 44 24.43 -17.78 -56.17
CA GLN A 44 25.42 -18.86 -56.02
C GLN A 44 25.38 -19.90 -57.15
N ARG A 45 24.41 -19.79 -58.08
CA ARG A 45 24.31 -20.66 -59.27
C ARG A 45 24.76 -20.01 -60.58
N SER A 46 25.11 -18.73 -60.60
CA SER A 46 25.80 -18.10 -61.73
C SER A 46 27.31 -18.07 -61.49
N GLY A 47 28.01 -19.11 -61.93
CA GLY A 47 29.48 -19.20 -61.91
C GLY A 47 30.17 -18.19 -62.83
N ALA A 48 30.18 -16.91 -62.45
CA ALA A 48 30.90 -15.81 -63.10
C ALA A 48 31.44 -14.91 -61.97
N ASN A 49 32.74 -14.65 -61.76
CA ASN A 49 33.85 -14.59 -62.71
C ASN A 49 35.17 -14.99 -62.04
N ASN A 50 35.99 -15.64 -62.86
CA ASN A 50 37.33 -16.15 -62.61
C ASN A 50 38.35 -14.99 -62.60
N TRP A 51 39.11 -14.85 -61.51
CA TRP A 51 40.11 -13.80 -61.25
C TRP A 51 41.47 -14.04 -61.94
N GLY A 52 41.51 -14.79 -63.04
CA GLY A 52 42.75 -15.16 -63.70
C GLY A 52 42.61 -15.30 -65.21
N LEU A 53 43.57 -14.69 -65.92
CA LEU A 53 44.00 -15.02 -67.30
C LEU A 53 43.12 -14.59 -68.47
N GLN A 54 43.21 -13.30 -68.80
CA GLN A 54 43.27 -12.80 -70.19
C GLN A 54 43.98 -11.44 -70.12
N GLY A 55 45.22 -11.23 -70.56
CA GLY A 55 45.92 -11.79 -71.70
C GLY A 55 46.38 -10.59 -72.54
N LEU A 56 47.63 -10.15 -72.32
CA LEU A 56 48.28 -9.04 -73.04
C LEU A 56 48.28 -9.22 -74.57
N ALA A 57 47.99 -8.14 -75.29
CA ALA A 57 48.53 -7.82 -76.62
C ALA A 57 48.32 -6.30 -76.86
N GLY A 58 49.28 -5.44 -77.19
CA GLY A 58 50.70 -5.57 -77.46
C GLY A 58 51.28 -4.17 -77.78
N LEU A 59 52.62 -4.11 -77.91
CA LEU A 59 53.42 -3.03 -78.51
C LEU A 59 53.56 -1.76 -77.65
N SER A 60 54.63 -1.57 -76.87
CA SER A 60 55.98 -1.25 -77.38
C SER A 60 57.11 -1.53 -76.36
N GLY A 61 58.00 -2.49 -76.67
CA GLY A 61 59.35 -2.54 -76.11
C GLY A 61 60.14 -1.32 -76.59
N VAL A 62 61.08 -0.73 -75.84
CA VAL A 62 62.43 -1.28 -75.56
C VAL A 62 63.03 -0.69 -74.25
N ALA A 63 62.28 0.06 -73.43
CA ALA A 63 62.81 0.67 -72.18
C ALA A 63 62.69 -0.18 -70.90
N GLN A 64 62.09 -1.37 -70.97
CA GLN A 64 61.51 -2.05 -69.80
C GLN A 64 62.38 -3.17 -69.18
N VAL A 65 63.39 -3.67 -69.90
CA VAL A 65 64.23 -4.79 -69.42
C VAL A 65 65.21 -4.36 -68.30
N MET A 66 65.58 -3.08 -68.23
CA MET A 66 66.46 -2.57 -67.15
C MET A 66 65.68 -2.21 -65.86
N ASN A 67 64.34 -2.07 -65.96
CA ASN A 67 63.46 -1.71 -64.84
C ASN A 67 62.86 -2.95 -64.15
N GLU A 68 62.75 -4.09 -64.85
CA GLU A 68 62.28 -5.36 -64.29
C GLU A 68 63.25 -5.97 -63.26
N GLN A 69 64.57 -5.88 -63.49
CA GLN A 69 65.57 -6.34 -62.50
C GLN A 69 65.50 -5.53 -61.21
N GLN A 70 65.35 -4.21 -61.32
CA GLN A 70 65.30 -3.31 -60.16
C GLN A 70 64.00 -3.47 -59.35
N GLN A 71 62.87 -3.78 -60.01
CA GLN A 71 61.62 -4.12 -59.34
C GLN A 71 61.69 -5.49 -58.64
N GLN A 72 62.35 -6.48 -59.23
CA GLN A 72 62.53 -7.80 -58.60
C GLN A 72 63.39 -7.73 -57.33
N GLU A 73 64.46 -6.94 -57.31
CA GLU A 73 65.28 -6.74 -56.10
C GLU A 73 64.49 -6.05 -54.99
N ARG A 74 63.75 -4.99 -55.32
CA ARG A 74 62.88 -4.29 -54.34
C ARG A 74 61.80 -5.20 -53.76
N LEU A 75 61.21 -6.06 -54.60
CA LEU A 75 60.24 -7.08 -54.16
C LEU A 75 60.87 -8.11 -53.23
N LYS A 76 62.13 -8.50 -53.48
CA LYS A 76 62.86 -9.46 -52.63
C LYS A 76 63.21 -8.85 -51.26
N GLU A 77 63.63 -7.59 -51.22
CA GLU A 77 63.87 -6.87 -49.97
C GLU A 77 62.58 -6.65 -49.17
N PHE A 78 61.50 -6.25 -49.83
CA PHE A 78 60.18 -6.16 -49.21
C PHE A 78 59.76 -7.50 -48.62
N GLN A 79 59.85 -8.60 -49.37
CA GLN A 79 59.48 -9.93 -48.90
C GLN A 79 60.29 -10.35 -47.66
N GLY A 80 61.58 -10.01 -47.61
CA GLY A 80 62.44 -10.27 -46.45
C GLY A 80 62.01 -9.48 -45.21
N LYS A 81 61.88 -8.15 -45.33
CA LYS A 81 61.49 -7.30 -44.20
C LYS A 81 60.04 -7.55 -43.75
N TRP A 82 59.12 -7.74 -44.70
CA TRP A 82 57.72 -8.07 -44.44
C TRP A 82 57.59 -9.43 -43.76
N GLY A 83 58.32 -10.46 -44.22
CA GLY A 83 58.34 -11.77 -43.58
C GLY A 83 58.84 -11.71 -42.13
N GLN A 84 59.88 -10.90 -41.85
CA GLN A 84 60.38 -10.70 -40.48
C GLN A 84 59.39 -9.93 -39.60
N ALA A 85 58.82 -8.83 -40.10
CA ALA A 85 57.82 -8.05 -39.36
C ALA A 85 56.55 -8.87 -39.10
N TYR A 86 56.15 -9.72 -40.06
CA TYR A 86 54.97 -10.57 -39.95
C TYR A 86 55.21 -11.70 -38.95
N ALA A 87 56.34 -12.39 -39.04
CA ALA A 87 56.73 -13.46 -38.12
C ALA A 87 56.91 -12.96 -36.67
N ASN A 88 57.38 -11.72 -36.50
CA ASN A 88 57.57 -11.12 -35.18
C ASN A 88 56.32 -10.41 -34.64
N GLY A 89 55.24 -10.32 -35.42
CA GLY A 89 54.02 -9.60 -35.04
C GLY A 89 54.22 -8.09 -34.84
N ASP A 90 55.28 -7.51 -35.41
CA ASP A 90 55.69 -6.13 -35.17
C ASP A 90 54.87 -5.17 -36.05
N ARG A 91 53.78 -4.66 -35.45
CA ARG A 91 52.87 -3.70 -36.10
C ARG A 91 53.53 -2.35 -36.38
N THR A 92 54.61 -2.01 -35.67
CA THR A 92 55.35 -0.77 -35.87
C THR A 92 56.26 -0.91 -37.09
N ALA A 93 56.97 -2.03 -37.20
CA ALA A 93 57.74 -2.37 -38.39
C ALA A 93 56.85 -2.49 -39.65
N MET A 94 55.64 -3.05 -39.53
CA MET A 94 54.67 -3.09 -40.64
C MET A 94 54.21 -1.69 -41.09
N ARG A 95 54.00 -0.76 -40.14
CA ARG A 95 53.65 0.62 -40.48
C ARG A 95 54.80 1.35 -41.17
N GLN A 96 56.04 1.08 -40.76
CA GLN A 96 57.24 1.58 -41.44
C GLN A 96 57.37 0.99 -42.85
N LEU A 97 57.08 -0.30 -43.03
CA LEU A 97 57.05 -0.94 -44.35
C LEU A 97 55.99 -0.34 -45.27
N MET A 98 54.84 0.10 -44.74
CA MET A 98 53.84 0.80 -45.54
C MET A 98 54.33 2.17 -46.03
N ALA A 99 55.16 2.85 -45.24
CA ALA A 99 55.78 4.11 -45.65
C ALA A 99 56.90 3.90 -46.68
N GLU A 100 57.67 2.81 -46.57
CA GLU A 100 58.75 2.46 -47.52
C GLU A 100 58.22 1.83 -48.84
N TYR A 101 57.12 1.06 -48.77
CA TYR A 101 56.54 0.29 -49.89
C TYR A 101 55.02 0.54 -50.01
N PRO A 102 54.60 1.75 -50.39
CA PRO A 102 53.17 2.12 -50.47
C PRO A 102 52.40 1.35 -51.55
N ASP A 103 53.10 0.86 -52.57
CA ASP A 103 52.57 -0.03 -53.61
C ASP A 103 52.12 -1.40 -53.07
N GLN A 104 52.58 -1.79 -51.88
CA GLN A 104 52.20 -3.04 -51.21
C GLN A 104 51.31 -2.83 -49.98
N ALA A 105 50.74 -1.62 -49.82
CA ALA A 105 49.92 -1.23 -48.68
C ALA A 105 48.75 -2.19 -48.37
N GLU A 106 48.11 -2.76 -49.38
CA GLU A 106 47.00 -3.70 -49.21
C GLU A 106 47.46 -5.01 -48.54
N ARG A 107 48.60 -5.56 -48.99
CA ARG A 107 49.20 -6.76 -48.38
C ARG A 107 49.65 -6.52 -46.95
N ILE A 108 50.21 -5.34 -46.68
CA ILE A 108 50.63 -4.93 -45.33
C ILE A 108 49.41 -4.76 -44.42
N THR A 109 48.35 -4.12 -44.91
CA THR A 109 47.09 -3.92 -44.16
C THR A 109 46.41 -5.25 -43.84
N ASN A 110 46.31 -6.14 -44.82
CA ASN A 110 45.74 -7.48 -44.63
C ASN A 110 46.60 -8.31 -43.66
N GLY A 111 47.93 -8.21 -43.74
CA GLY A 111 48.84 -8.81 -42.77
C GLY A 111 48.65 -8.26 -41.35
N MET A 112 48.47 -6.94 -41.21
CA MET A 112 48.18 -6.29 -39.92
C MET A 112 46.82 -6.69 -39.34
N GLN A 113 45.80 -6.90 -40.18
CA GLN A 113 44.49 -7.42 -39.74
C GLN A 113 44.59 -8.88 -39.28
N GLY A 114 45.35 -9.72 -40.01
CA GLY A 114 45.67 -11.09 -39.59
C GLY A 114 46.33 -11.13 -38.21
N ILE A 115 47.43 -10.37 -38.03
CA ILE A 115 48.11 -10.23 -36.72
C ILE A 115 47.17 -9.66 -35.64
N SER A 116 46.19 -8.83 -36.01
CA SER A 116 45.19 -8.30 -35.07
C SER A 116 44.19 -9.35 -34.61
N ASN A 117 43.71 -10.19 -35.52
CA ASN A 117 42.81 -11.28 -35.21
C ASN A 117 43.53 -12.39 -34.43
N ASP A 118 44.75 -12.75 -34.81
CA ASP A 118 45.56 -13.75 -34.12
C ASP A 118 45.87 -13.31 -32.67
N VAL A 119 46.20 -12.03 -32.46
CA VAL A 119 46.41 -11.49 -31.11
C VAL A 119 45.11 -11.46 -30.30
N LYS A 120 43.97 -11.11 -30.90
CA LYS A 120 42.67 -11.14 -30.21
C LYS A 120 42.25 -12.56 -29.81
N GLU A 121 42.45 -13.52 -30.71
CA GLU A 121 42.18 -14.93 -30.46
C GLU A 121 43.10 -15.47 -29.38
N SER A 122 44.39 -15.12 -29.43
CA SER A 122 45.35 -15.46 -28.37
C SER A 122 44.94 -14.89 -27.01
N ILE A 123 44.58 -13.60 -26.94
CA ILE A 123 44.09 -12.96 -25.71
C ILE A 123 42.85 -13.68 -25.18
N GLY A 124 41.90 -14.02 -26.05
CA GLY A 124 40.69 -14.76 -25.69
C GLY A 124 40.98 -16.18 -25.16
N ASN A 125 41.90 -16.90 -25.79
CA ASN A 125 42.32 -18.24 -25.39
C ASN A 125 43.10 -18.21 -24.07
N ILE A 126 44.00 -17.25 -23.89
CA ILE A 126 44.74 -17.05 -22.64
C ILE A 126 43.79 -16.65 -21.51
N ALA A 127 42.87 -15.71 -21.72
CA ALA A 127 41.89 -15.30 -20.73
C ALA A 127 41.00 -16.46 -20.25
N SER A 128 40.39 -17.18 -21.19
CA SER A 128 39.48 -18.28 -20.89
C SER A 128 40.19 -19.47 -20.24
N GLY A 129 41.35 -19.86 -20.77
CA GLY A 129 42.13 -20.96 -20.21
C GLY A 129 42.74 -20.61 -18.85
N TYR A 130 43.17 -19.37 -18.65
CA TYR A 130 43.66 -18.91 -17.34
C TYR A 130 42.54 -18.91 -16.30
N ARG A 131 41.36 -18.38 -16.64
CA ARG A 131 40.18 -18.41 -15.75
C ARG A 131 39.80 -19.83 -15.36
N LEU A 132 39.78 -20.75 -16.33
CA LEU A 132 39.50 -22.16 -16.08
C LEU A 132 40.58 -22.81 -15.21
N ALA A 133 41.86 -22.51 -15.46
CA ALA A 133 42.98 -23.03 -14.68
C ALA A 133 42.95 -22.53 -13.23
N VAL A 134 42.58 -21.27 -12.99
CA VAL A 134 42.35 -20.72 -11.65
C VAL A 134 41.19 -21.44 -10.96
N GLY A 135 40.05 -21.61 -11.63
CA GLY A 135 38.90 -22.32 -11.08
C GLY A 135 39.14 -23.81 -10.79
N THR A 136 40.08 -24.43 -11.51
CA THR A 136 40.45 -25.85 -11.35
C THR A 136 41.71 -26.06 -10.50
N GLY A 137 42.32 -24.99 -9.97
CA GLY A 137 43.53 -25.05 -9.15
C GLY A 137 44.81 -25.43 -9.92
N LYS A 138 44.81 -25.32 -11.25
CA LYS A 138 45.92 -25.63 -12.17
C LYS A 138 46.55 -24.38 -12.80
N ALA A 139 46.32 -23.21 -12.22
CA ALA A 139 46.76 -21.92 -12.77
C ALA A 139 48.27 -21.86 -13.01
N THR A 140 49.08 -22.35 -12.06
CA THR A 140 50.54 -22.37 -12.14
C THR A 140 51.05 -23.20 -13.31
N ASP A 141 50.46 -24.38 -13.53
CA ASP A 141 50.82 -25.25 -14.65
C ASP A 141 50.38 -24.66 -16.00
N TYR A 142 49.18 -24.07 -16.06
CA TYR A 142 48.69 -23.39 -17.26
C TYR A 142 49.55 -22.18 -17.63
N ILE A 143 49.93 -21.35 -16.65
CA ILE A 143 50.83 -20.21 -16.87
C ILE A 143 52.21 -20.68 -17.29
N ARG A 144 52.75 -21.75 -16.67
CA ARG A 144 54.07 -22.29 -17.06
C ARG A 144 54.07 -22.79 -18.51
N GLN A 145 53.00 -23.46 -18.94
CA GLN A 145 52.85 -23.98 -20.31
C GLN A 145 52.67 -22.87 -21.35
N ASN A 146 52.11 -21.72 -20.95
CA ASN A 146 51.81 -20.60 -21.86
C ASN A 146 52.65 -19.35 -21.54
N ALA A 147 53.78 -19.50 -20.85
CA ALA A 147 54.52 -18.38 -20.26
C ALA A 147 54.99 -17.34 -21.29
N ASP A 148 55.34 -17.79 -22.49
CA ASP A 148 55.76 -16.89 -23.57
C ASP A 148 54.59 -16.06 -24.12
N GLU A 149 53.38 -16.62 -24.13
CA GLU A 149 52.19 -15.90 -24.57
C GLU A 149 51.74 -14.87 -23.53
N PHE A 150 51.81 -15.21 -22.23
CA PHE A 150 51.61 -14.23 -21.15
C PHE A 150 52.57 -13.04 -21.28
N ARG A 151 53.86 -13.31 -21.54
CA ARG A 151 54.86 -12.24 -21.76
C ARG A 151 54.59 -11.43 -23.02
N ARG A 152 54.16 -12.08 -24.13
CA ARG A 152 53.76 -11.39 -25.37
C ARG A 152 52.58 -10.44 -25.16
N LEU A 153 51.69 -10.78 -24.23
CA LEU A 153 50.55 -9.95 -23.83
C LEU A 153 50.91 -8.90 -22.76
N GLY A 154 52.19 -8.81 -22.35
CA GLY A 154 52.66 -7.86 -21.34
C GLY A 154 52.29 -8.23 -19.91
N ILE A 155 51.91 -9.48 -19.66
CA ILE A 155 51.52 -9.99 -18.35
C ILE A 155 52.70 -10.77 -17.77
N ASP A 156 53.12 -10.44 -16.55
CA ASP A 156 54.18 -11.17 -15.87
C ASP A 156 53.71 -12.58 -15.44
N PRO A 157 54.30 -13.67 -15.94
CA PRO A 157 53.89 -15.03 -15.59
C PRO A 157 54.11 -15.35 -14.11
N GLN A 158 55.15 -14.81 -13.48
CA GLN A 158 55.44 -15.10 -12.07
C GLN A 158 54.43 -14.40 -11.15
N GLY A 159 54.17 -13.12 -11.38
CA GLY A 159 53.14 -12.36 -10.66
C GLY A 159 51.74 -12.94 -10.84
N ALA A 160 51.36 -13.36 -12.05
CA ALA A 160 50.07 -14.01 -12.29
C ALA A 160 49.94 -15.34 -11.53
N ALA A 161 51.01 -16.15 -11.49
CA ALA A 161 51.03 -17.41 -10.75
C ALA A 161 50.86 -17.19 -9.25
N SER A 162 51.61 -16.23 -8.68
CA SER A 162 51.48 -15.87 -7.27
C SER A 162 50.10 -15.30 -6.93
N MET A 163 49.50 -14.53 -7.83
CA MET A 163 48.13 -14.01 -7.65
C MET A 163 47.11 -15.15 -7.62
N ALA A 164 47.21 -16.13 -8.51
CA ALA A 164 46.30 -17.27 -8.52
C ALA A 164 46.41 -18.15 -7.26
N GLU A 165 47.60 -18.23 -6.67
CA GLU A 165 47.83 -18.96 -5.41
C GLU A 165 47.30 -18.22 -4.19
N GLN A 166 47.47 -16.89 -4.14
CA GLN A 166 47.13 -16.07 -2.97
C GLN A 166 45.68 -15.58 -2.98
N ASP A 167 45.17 -15.15 -4.14
CA ASP A 167 43.81 -14.66 -4.32
C ASP A 167 43.22 -15.15 -5.66
N PRO A 168 42.56 -16.33 -5.64
CA PRO A 168 41.90 -16.88 -6.82
C PRO A 168 40.83 -15.96 -7.42
N LYS A 169 40.22 -15.07 -6.63
CA LYS A 169 39.21 -14.12 -7.16
C LYS A 169 39.89 -13.00 -7.93
N ALA A 170 40.95 -12.41 -7.40
CA ALA A 170 41.75 -11.42 -8.12
C ALA A 170 42.34 -12.00 -9.42
N ALA A 171 42.74 -13.28 -9.40
CA ALA A 171 43.20 -13.96 -10.60
C ALA A 171 42.08 -14.19 -11.64
N MET A 172 40.85 -14.47 -11.22
CA MET A 172 39.69 -14.53 -12.13
C MET A 172 39.34 -13.16 -12.71
N GLU A 173 39.45 -12.09 -11.92
CA GLU A 173 39.27 -10.71 -12.39
C GLU A 173 40.35 -10.33 -13.40
N LEU A 174 41.62 -10.70 -13.17
CA LEU A 174 42.70 -10.54 -14.14
C LEU A 174 42.37 -11.27 -15.46
N ALA A 175 41.88 -12.50 -15.38
CA ALA A 175 41.45 -13.25 -16.56
C ALA A 175 40.30 -12.56 -17.32
N ASP A 176 39.33 -12.01 -16.59
CA ASP A 176 38.21 -11.27 -17.17
C ASP A 176 38.68 -9.94 -17.80
N HIS A 177 39.65 -9.25 -17.20
CA HIS A 177 40.27 -8.06 -17.77
C HIS A 177 41.08 -8.36 -19.04
N ILE A 178 41.83 -9.47 -19.06
CA ILE A 178 42.52 -9.96 -20.26
C ILE A 178 41.47 -10.24 -21.35
N GLY A 179 40.39 -10.95 -21.02
CA GLY A 179 39.30 -11.24 -21.97
C GLY A 179 38.58 -9.98 -22.47
N MET A 180 38.38 -8.99 -21.60
CA MET A 180 37.80 -7.70 -21.98
C MET A 180 38.74 -6.88 -22.87
N SER A 181 40.06 -7.03 -22.76
CA SER A 181 41.02 -6.36 -23.65
C SER A 181 40.99 -6.88 -25.10
N ALA A 182 40.43 -8.07 -25.33
CA ALA A 182 40.14 -8.59 -26.67
C ALA A 182 38.89 -7.94 -27.30
N LEU A 183 38.01 -7.36 -26.48
CA LEU A 183 36.88 -6.55 -26.95
C LEU A 183 37.44 -5.18 -27.37
N GLY A 184 37.37 -4.84 -28.65
CA GLY A 184 37.75 -3.50 -29.13
C GLY A 184 37.01 -2.40 -28.35
N MET A 185 37.60 -1.21 -28.26
CA MET A 185 37.13 -0.08 -27.44
C MET A 185 35.60 0.16 -27.52
N ASP A 186 35.00 -0.03 -28.69
CA ASP A 186 33.55 0.11 -28.92
C ASP A 186 32.68 -0.83 -28.07
N LYS A 187 33.08 -2.09 -27.86
CA LYS A 187 32.28 -3.07 -27.10
C LYS A 187 32.44 -2.96 -25.59
N TYR A 188 33.50 -2.32 -25.10
CA TYR A 188 33.71 -2.07 -23.67
C TYR A 188 32.67 -1.08 -23.10
N TYR A 189 32.35 -0.04 -23.87
CA TYR A 189 31.32 0.93 -23.47
C TYR A 189 29.90 0.33 -23.52
N ASP A 190 29.58 -0.53 -24.50
CA ASP A 190 28.29 -1.25 -24.58
C ASP A 190 28.02 -2.17 -23.38
N VAL A 191 29.06 -2.84 -22.87
CA VAL A 191 28.93 -3.71 -21.68
C VAL A 191 28.67 -2.87 -20.44
N ARG A 192 29.35 -1.72 -20.30
CA ARG A 192 29.16 -0.78 -19.20
C ARG A 192 27.73 -0.22 -19.19
N ASP A 193 27.24 0.23 -20.35
CA ASP A 193 25.89 0.78 -20.51
C ASP A 193 24.79 -0.24 -20.16
N LYS A 194 24.96 -1.50 -20.58
CA LYS A 194 24.06 -2.62 -20.21
C LYS A 194 24.09 -2.97 -18.72
N MET A 195 25.23 -2.80 -18.04
CA MET A 195 25.30 -3.01 -16.59
C MET A 195 24.52 -1.93 -15.84
N GLU A 196 24.64 -0.68 -16.29
CA GLU A 196 23.97 0.47 -15.71
C GLU A 196 22.44 0.41 -15.93
N GLY A 197 21.99 0.01 -17.13
CA GLY A 197 20.57 -0.22 -17.41
C GLY A 197 19.91 -1.29 -16.53
N ARG A 198 20.63 -2.40 -16.24
CA ARG A 198 20.12 -3.46 -15.35
C ARG A 198 19.96 -3.02 -13.90
N VAL A 199 20.77 -2.08 -13.42
CA VAL A 199 20.64 -1.51 -12.07
C VAL A 199 19.38 -0.64 -12.00
N ILE A 200 19.16 0.19 -13.02
CA ILE A 200 17.96 1.05 -13.12
C ILE A 200 16.68 0.19 -13.16
N ASP A 201 16.67 -0.89 -13.93
CA ASP A 201 15.51 -1.80 -14.00
C ASP A 201 15.24 -2.50 -12.66
N ARG A 202 16.29 -2.91 -11.93
CA ARG A 202 16.15 -3.53 -10.60
C ARG A 202 15.55 -2.55 -9.59
N ASP A 203 15.98 -1.30 -9.62
CA ASP A 203 15.48 -0.28 -8.69
C ASP A 203 14.01 0.08 -9.00
N ARG A 204 13.64 0.13 -10.29
CA ARG A 204 12.25 0.33 -10.73
C ARG A 204 11.34 -0.83 -10.32
N LEU A 205 11.81 -2.07 -10.46
CA LEU A 205 11.08 -3.26 -10.02
C LEU A 205 10.87 -3.25 -8.50
N THR A 206 11.90 -2.88 -7.75
CA THR A 206 11.83 -2.77 -6.28
C THR A 206 10.80 -1.73 -5.84
N GLU A 207 10.79 -0.56 -6.48
CA GLU A 207 9.81 0.49 -6.20
C GLU A 207 8.37 0.08 -6.58
N THR A 208 8.21 -0.67 -7.69
CA THR A 208 6.91 -1.20 -8.11
C THR A 208 6.35 -2.21 -7.10
N VAL A 209 7.19 -3.13 -6.62
CA VAL A 209 6.81 -4.09 -5.57
C VAL A 209 6.42 -3.37 -4.28
N ARG A 210 7.21 -2.37 -3.87
CA ARG A 210 6.91 -1.54 -2.69
C ARG A 210 5.57 -0.79 -2.84
N SER A 211 5.30 -0.24 -4.01
CA SER A 211 4.04 0.45 -4.35
C SER A 211 2.84 -0.50 -4.33
N ASN A 212 2.99 -1.70 -4.90
CA ASN A 212 1.93 -2.73 -4.91
C ASN A 212 1.62 -3.24 -3.50
N GLN A 213 2.64 -3.54 -2.70
CA GLN A 213 2.46 -3.94 -1.29
C GLN A 213 1.78 -2.85 -0.45
N ALA A 214 2.13 -1.58 -0.67
CA ALA A 214 1.47 -0.47 -0.01
C ALA A 214 -0.01 -0.34 -0.43
N SER A 215 -0.30 -0.53 -1.71
CA SER A 215 -1.66 -0.48 -2.26
C SER A 215 -2.53 -1.64 -1.77
N GLU A 216 -1.97 -2.85 -1.71
CA GLU A 216 -2.62 -4.02 -1.13
C GLU A 216 -2.89 -3.83 0.37
N ALA A 217 -1.93 -3.29 1.12
CA ALA A 217 -2.11 -3.00 2.55
C ALA A 217 -3.20 -1.94 2.81
N LEU A 218 -3.32 -0.92 1.95
CA LEU A 218 -4.40 0.07 2.04
C LEU A 218 -5.76 -0.54 1.70
N THR A 219 -5.81 -1.41 0.69
CA THR A 219 -7.02 -2.13 0.30
C THR A 219 -7.47 -3.09 1.40
N ALA A 220 -6.55 -3.86 1.98
CA ALA A 220 -6.82 -4.75 3.10
C ALA A 220 -7.37 -4.01 4.33
N ARG A 221 -6.79 -2.86 4.71
CA ARG A 221 -7.32 -2.03 5.82
C ARG A 221 -8.73 -1.50 5.52
N ARG A 222 -9.02 -1.13 4.27
CA ARG A 222 -10.34 -0.65 3.86
C ARG A 222 -11.38 -1.77 3.93
N ASP A 223 -11.03 -2.96 3.47
CA ASP A 223 -11.90 -4.13 3.49
C ASP A 223 -12.14 -4.63 4.92
N GLU A 224 -11.12 -4.62 5.77
CA GLU A 224 -11.24 -4.92 7.20
C GLU A 224 -12.14 -3.91 7.92
N GLN A 225 -11.98 -2.60 7.65
CA GLN A 225 -12.85 -1.57 8.20
C GLN A 225 -14.30 -1.71 7.69
N SER A 226 -14.49 -2.07 6.43
CA SER A 226 -15.81 -2.31 5.83
C SER A 226 -16.50 -3.51 6.45
N ASN A 227 -15.78 -4.63 6.58
CA ASN A 227 -16.29 -5.85 7.22
C ASN A 227 -16.59 -5.63 8.70
N ALA A 228 -15.71 -4.93 9.44
CA ALA A 228 -15.96 -4.58 10.84
C ALA A 228 -17.23 -3.73 11.01
N ARG A 229 -17.47 -2.77 10.10
CA ARG A 229 -18.71 -1.97 10.09
C ARG A 229 -19.95 -2.81 9.74
N GLY A 230 -19.82 -3.79 8.85
CA GLY A 230 -20.88 -4.72 8.49
C GLY A 230 -21.30 -5.63 9.65
N TRP A 231 -20.34 -6.28 10.30
CA TRP A 231 -20.58 -7.14 11.47
C TRP A 231 -21.07 -6.35 12.69
N ALA A 232 -20.50 -5.17 12.93
CA ALA A 232 -21.02 -4.24 13.92
C ALA A 232 -22.48 -3.92 13.58
N GLY A 233 -22.81 -3.52 12.35
CA GLY A 233 -24.19 -3.23 11.92
C GLY A 233 -25.22 -4.33 12.23
N ILE A 234 -24.87 -5.61 12.05
CA ILE A 234 -25.76 -6.75 12.33
C ILE A 234 -26.00 -6.90 13.85
N SER A 235 -24.93 -6.95 14.66
CA SER A 235 -25.03 -7.04 16.13
C SER A 235 -25.82 -5.86 16.72
N ILE A 236 -25.63 -4.70 16.11
CA ILE A 236 -26.18 -3.42 16.49
C ILE A 236 -27.69 -3.34 16.17
N GLN A 237 -28.13 -3.87 15.03
CA GLN A 237 -29.55 -3.99 14.68
C GLN A 237 -30.30 -4.93 15.64
N GLN A 238 -29.65 -6.02 16.07
CA GLN A 238 -30.21 -6.92 17.07
C GLN A 238 -30.37 -6.24 18.44
N GLN A 239 -29.36 -5.47 18.87
CA GLN A 239 -29.44 -4.65 20.09
C GLN A 239 -30.59 -3.64 20.04
N ASN A 240 -30.81 -2.97 18.90
CA ASN A 240 -31.94 -2.04 18.75
C ASN A 240 -33.30 -2.72 18.85
N ALA A 241 -33.44 -3.90 18.24
CA ALA A 241 -34.67 -4.68 18.35
C ALA A 241 -34.94 -5.10 19.79
N ASN A 242 -33.89 -5.39 20.57
CA ASN A 242 -34.00 -5.72 21.99
C ASN A 242 -34.43 -4.50 22.82
N LEU A 243 -33.81 -3.32 22.62
CA LEU A 243 -34.19 -2.07 23.30
C LEU A 243 -35.64 -1.65 22.97
N ALA A 244 -36.08 -1.82 21.74
CA ALA A 244 -37.44 -1.50 21.34
C ALA A 244 -38.48 -2.44 22.00
N ARG A 245 -38.13 -3.73 22.18
CA ARG A 245 -38.95 -4.70 22.91
C ARG A 245 -39.02 -4.37 24.40
N GLU A 246 -37.87 -4.07 25.01
CA GLU A 246 -37.77 -3.70 26.41
C GLU A 246 -38.67 -2.50 26.75
N ARG A 247 -38.70 -1.48 25.89
CA ARG A 247 -39.64 -0.35 26.02
C ARG A 247 -41.11 -0.77 25.99
N PHE A 248 -41.46 -1.61 25.01
CA PHE A 248 -42.83 -2.11 24.91
C PHE A 248 -43.22 -2.93 26.15
N ASP A 249 -42.28 -3.70 26.68
CA ASP A 249 -42.46 -4.48 27.89
C ASP A 249 -42.67 -3.58 29.11
N PHE A 250 -41.91 -2.50 29.28
CA PHE A 250 -42.15 -1.50 30.32
C PHE A 250 -43.55 -0.87 30.22
N ASP A 251 -43.96 -0.40 29.04
CA ASP A 251 -45.28 0.23 28.86
C ASP A 251 -46.44 -0.75 29.08
N LYS A 252 -46.23 -2.03 28.72
CA LYS A 252 -47.19 -3.10 29.01
C LYS A 252 -47.24 -3.41 30.50
N GLU A 253 -46.08 -3.53 31.15
CA GLU A 253 -45.95 -3.87 32.55
C GLU A 253 -46.53 -2.78 33.46
N ILE A 254 -46.25 -1.50 33.16
CA ILE A 254 -46.87 -0.36 33.85
C ILE A 254 -48.40 -0.46 33.75
N ARG A 255 -48.96 -0.64 32.55
CA ARG A 255 -50.42 -0.74 32.38
C ARG A 255 -51.03 -1.93 33.11
N VAL A 256 -50.37 -3.08 33.09
CA VAL A 256 -50.82 -4.29 33.81
C VAL A 256 -50.76 -4.06 35.32
N ALA A 257 -49.66 -3.51 35.83
CA ALA A 257 -49.49 -3.19 37.24
C ALA A 257 -50.51 -2.15 37.71
N GLU A 258 -50.74 -1.07 36.96
CA GLU A 258 -51.75 -0.05 37.26
C GLU A 258 -53.18 -0.63 37.28
N THR A 259 -53.48 -1.54 36.36
CA THR A 259 -54.80 -2.22 36.32
C THR A 259 -54.96 -3.15 37.52
N LYS A 260 -53.90 -3.91 37.84
CA LYS A 260 -53.88 -4.80 39.01
C LYS A 260 -54.06 -4.02 40.31
N ASP A 261 -53.39 -2.88 40.44
CA ASP A 261 -53.49 -2.00 41.61
C ASP A 261 -54.94 -1.54 41.82
N LYS A 262 -55.57 -1.03 40.75
CA LYS A 262 -56.99 -0.61 40.77
C LYS A 262 -57.95 -1.74 41.15
N VAL A 263 -57.68 -2.98 40.72
CA VAL A 263 -58.50 -4.14 41.08
C VAL A 263 -58.31 -4.50 42.56
N LEU A 264 -57.07 -4.54 43.04
CA LEU A 264 -56.75 -4.83 44.44
C LEU A 264 -57.33 -3.76 45.38
N GLU A 265 -57.24 -2.48 45.03
CA GLU A 265 -57.83 -1.38 45.80
C GLU A 265 -59.36 -1.49 45.89
N ARG A 266 -60.03 -1.89 44.80
CA ARG A 266 -61.48 -2.16 44.82
C ARG A 266 -61.85 -3.36 45.69
N GLN A 267 -61.04 -4.43 45.64
CA GLN A 267 -61.23 -5.61 46.50
C GLN A 267 -61.06 -5.24 47.97
N LEU A 268 -60.00 -4.50 48.31
CA LEU A 268 -59.73 -4.04 49.67
C LEU A 268 -60.89 -3.19 50.22
N LYS A 269 -61.47 -2.33 49.38
CA LYS A 269 -62.62 -1.48 49.75
C LYS A 269 -63.88 -2.29 50.08
N ASN A 270 -64.08 -3.43 49.41
CA ASN A 270 -65.26 -4.28 49.55
C ASN A 270 -65.04 -5.45 50.52
N GLU A 271 -63.83 -5.64 51.05
CA GLU A 271 -63.48 -6.76 51.93
C GLU A 271 -63.66 -6.37 53.41
N GLU A 272 -64.51 -7.12 54.11
CA GLU A 272 -64.79 -6.90 55.54
C GLU A 272 -63.89 -7.76 56.45
N ASN A 273 -63.32 -8.85 55.92
CA ASN A 273 -62.46 -9.75 56.69
C ASN A 273 -61.06 -9.14 56.93
N THR A 274 -60.69 -8.95 58.19
CA THR A 274 -59.44 -8.29 58.60
C THR A 274 -58.18 -8.97 58.06
N LEU A 275 -58.11 -10.31 58.08
CA LEU A 275 -56.95 -11.05 57.57
C LEU A 275 -56.80 -10.90 56.05
N LYS A 276 -57.91 -10.94 55.32
CA LYS A 276 -57.90 -10.73 53.86
C LYS A 276 -57.56 -9.29 53.48
N ARG A 277 -58.00 -8.30 54.26
CA ARG A 277 -57.60 -6.90 54.07
C ARG A 277 -56.10 -6.70 54.21
N ILE A 278 -55.49 -7.29 55.24
CA ILE A 278 -54.03 -7.23 55.45
C ILE A 278 -53.28 -7.87 54.27
N ASP A 279 -53.73 -9.03 53.78
CA ASP A 279 -53.16 -9.68 52.58
C ASP A 279 -53.32 -8.80 51.31
N LEU A 280 -54.48 -8.17 51.12
CA LEU A 280 -54.70 -7.26 50.00
C LEU A 280 -53.83 -6.00 50.10
N GLU A 281 -53.67 -5.43 51.30
CA GLU A 281 -52.77 -4.30 51.57
C GLU A 281 -51.32 -4.65 51.24
N GLN A 282 -50.83 -5.83 51.64
CA GLN A 282 -49.49 -6.31 51.27
C GLN A 282 -49.34 -6.46 49.76
N LYS A 283 -50.34 -6.99 49.07
CA LYS A 283 -50.34 -7.12 47.60
C LYS A 283 -50.34 -5.77 46.88
N ILE A 284 -51.05 -4.77 47.40
CA ILE A 284 -51.04 -3.41 46.87
C ILE A 284 -49.66 -2.78 47.08
N ALA A 285 -49.09 -2.88 48.29
CA ALA A 285 -47.76 -2.34 48.57
C ALA A 285 -46.69 -2.95 47.66
N ALA A 286 -46.67 -4.27 47.51
CA ALA A 286 -45.72 -4.95 46.61
C ALA A 286 -45.93 -4.58 45.13
N ASN A 287 -47.19 -4.39 44.70
CA ASN A 287 -47.49 -3.98 43.33
C ASN A 287 -47.11 -2.52 43.05
N LYS A 288 -47.24 -1.62 44.05
CA LYS A 288 -46.77 -0.23 43.99
C LYS A 288 -45.25 -0.14 43.92
N GLU A 289 -44.54 -0.89 44.76
CA GLU A 289 -43.07 -0.95 44.72
C GLU A 289 -42.56 -1.41 43.34
N LYS A 290 -43.18 -2.46 42.79
CA LYS A 290 -42.86 -2.94 41.44
C LYS A 290 -43.13 -1.88 40.37
N LEU A 291 -44.26 -1.19 40.46
CA LEU A 291 -44.64 -0.13 39.54
C LEU A 291 -43.68 1.06 39.61
N ASP A 292 -43.25 1.46 40.80
CA ASP A 292 -42.28 2.53 41.00
C ASP A 292 -40.91 2.15 40.44
N THR A 293 -40.49 0.89 40.63
CA THR A 293 -39.25 0.36 40.05
C THR A 293 -39.26 0.44 38.52
N VAL A 294 -40.31 -0.09 37.89
CA VAL A 294 -40.44 -0.08 36.42
C VAL A 294 -40.53 1.35 35.87
N LYS A 295 -41.23 2.26 36.57
CA LYS A 295 -41.28 3.68 36.18
C LYS A 295 -39.92 4.36 36.33
N SER A 296 -39.14 4.02 37.36
CA SER A 296 -37.77 4.52 37.54
C SER A 296 -36.85 4.03 36.42
N GLU A 297 -36.87 2.74 36.10
CA GLU A 297 -36.05 2.16 35.03
C GLU A 297 -36.37 2.78 33.66
N LYS A 298 -37.66 2.97 33.38
CA LYS A 298 -38.11 3.68 32.17
C LYS A 298 -37.62 5.13 32.14
N TYR A 299 -37.67 5.83 33.27
CA TYR A 299 -37.20 7.21 33.42
C TYR A 299 -35.68 7.32 33.24
N ASP A 300 -34.90 6.43 33.85
CA ASP A 300 -33.44 6.39 33.70
C ASP A 300 -33.03 6.15 32.25
N GLY A 301 -33.75 5.28 31.55
CA GLY A 301 -33.59 5.12 30.11
C GLY A 301 -33.83 6.42 29.35
N PHE A 302 -34.92 7.13 29.66
CA PHE A 302 -35.25 8.41 29.03
C PHE A 302 -34.19 9.49 29.30
N ILE A 303 -33.72 9.66 30.54
CA ILE A 303 -32.66 10.62 30.89
C ILE A 303 -31.40 10.33 30.08
N ASN A 304 -30.90 9.09 30.14
CA ASN A 304 -29.65 8.72 29.50
C ASN A 304 -29.68 9.04 28.00
N GLN A 305 -30.84 8.84 27.38
CA GLN A 305 -31.08 9.19 25.99
C GLN A 305 -31.04 10.71 25.76
N MET A 306 -31.70 11.47 26.63
CA MET A 306 -31.82 12.92 26.51
C MET A 306 -30.47 13.62 26.71
N GLU A 307 -29.74 13.24 27.75
CA GLU A 307 -28.40 13.74 28.03
C GLU A 307 -27.40 13.39 26.92
N SER A 308 -27.47 12.16 26.39
CA SER A 308 -26.61 11.74 25.28
C SER A 308 -26.84 12.61 24.05
N ALA A 309 -28.10 12.89 23.74
CA ALA A 309 -28.48 13.81 22.66
C ALA A 309 -28.03 15.25 22.94
N ASP A 310 -28.20 15.75 24.16
CA ASP A 310 -27.79 17.12 24.55
C ASP A 310 -26.28 17.30 24.46
N ARG A 311 -25.49 16.36 25.00
CA ARG A 311 -24.01 16.37 24.89
C ARG A 311 -23.57 16.34 23.43
N SER A 312 -24.22 15.50 22.61
CA SER A 312 -23.97 15.37 21.17
C SER A 312 -24.26 16.66 20.41
N ILE A 313 -25.41 17.28 20.67
CA ILE A 313 -25.81 18.54 20.06
C ILE A 313 -24.85 19.66 20.50
N LYS A 314 -24.49 19.71 21.79
CA LYS A 314 -23.54 20.70 22.31
C LYS A 314 -22.18 20.57 21.62
N MET A 315 -21.60 19.37 21.57
CA MET A 315 -20.33 19.12 20.88
C MET A 315 -20.38 19.54 19.40
N ALA A 316 -21.46 19.19 18.69
CA ALA A 316 -21.64 19.60 17.31
C ALA A 316 -21.75 21.13 17.14
N ASN A 317 -22.41 21.83 18.07
CA ASN A 317 -22.44 23.29 18.08
C ASN A 317 -21.08 23.90 18.44
N ASP A 318 -20.35 23.30 19.37
CA ASP A 318 -19.02 23.75 19.79
C ASP A 318 -18.03 23.66 18.62
N ILE A 319 -18.11 22.59 17.81
CA ILE A 319 -17.35 22.48 16.55
C ILE A 319 -17.74 23.61 15.59
N LEU A 320 -19.04 23.87 15.37
CA LEU A 320 -19.46 24.95 14.46
C LEU A 320 -18.96 26.34 14.88
N LYS A 321 -18.71 26.53 16.18
CA LYS A 321 -18.27 27.79 16.78
C LYS A 321 -16.79 27.83 17.11
N SER A 322 -16.06 26.72 16.95
CA SER A 322 -14.66 26.63 17.34
C SER A 322 -13.81 27.55 16.48
N ASP A 323 -12.85 28.25 17.09
CA ASP A 323 -11.94 29.15 16.39
C ASP A 323 -11.14 28.43 15.29
N GLY A 324 -10.86 27.13 15.47
CA GLY A 324 -10.14 26.30 14.50
C GLY A 324 -11.00 25.59 13.47
N PHE A 325 -12.28 25.97 13.33
CA PHE A 325 -13.17 25.33 12.38
C PHE A 325 -12.62 25.38 10.95
N ASN A 326 -12.15 26.56 10.53
CA ASN A 326 -11.59 26.80 9.19
C ASN A 326 -10.17 26.25 9.04
N ASP A 327 -9.48 26.01 10.15
CA ASP A 327 -8.14 25.42 10.16
C ASP A 327 -8.20 23.90 10.00
N PHE A 328 -9.26 23.28 10.52
CA PHE A 328 -9.56 21.86 10.36
C PHE A 328 -10.31 21.58 9.04
N PHE A 329 -11.35 22.35 8.74
CA PHE A 329 -12.16 22.21 7.53
C PHE A 329 -11.86 23.33 6.54
N GLY A 330 -11.64 22.98 5.27
CA GLY A 330 -11.44 23.94 4.19
C GLY A 330 -9.98 24.11 3.80
N THR A 331 -9.66 25.25 3.18
CA THR A 331 -8.30 25.55 2.75
C THR A 331 -7.54 26.10 3.94
N ASN A 332 -6.73 25.26 4.57
CA ASN A 332 -5.81 25.67 5.61
C ASN A 332 -4.66 26.50 5.01
N ILE A 333 -4.87 27.81 4.90
CA ILE A 333 -3.92 28.77 4.29
C ILE A 333 -2.81 29.16 5.29
N ASN A 334 -2.98 28.88 6.59
CA ASN A 334 -2.02 29.23 7.62
C ASN A 334 -1.25 27.99 8.12
N PRO A 335 0.06 27.86 7.85
CA PRO A 335 0.84 26.67 8.21
C PRO A 335 0.94 26.44 9.73
N PHE A 336 0.69 27.47 10.56
CA PHE A 336 0.80 27.39 12.02
C PHE A 336 -0.50 27.03 12.75
N SER A 337 -1.65 27.09 12.10
CA SER A 337 -2.94 26.69 12.70
C SER A 337 -3.37 25.28 12.28
N ASN A 338 -2.48 24.56 11.59
CA ASN A 338 -2.77 23.24 11.04
C ASN A 338 -3.15 22.21 12.11
N HIS A 339 -4.25 21.48 11.85
CA HIS A 339 -4.78 20.42 12.70
C HIS A 339 -3.80 19.30 13.06
N ARG A 340 -2.67 19.22 12.37
CA ARG A 340 -1.59 18.23 12.61
C ARG A 340 -0.59 18.70 13.68
N ILE A 341 -0.65 19.96 14.08
CA ILE A 341 0.23 20.55 15.09
C ILE A 341 -0.54 20.57 16.42
N PRO A 342 -0.13 19.77 17.43
CA PRO A 342 -0.77 19.77 18.73
C PRO A 342 -0.77 21.17 19.38
N GLY A 343 -1.86 21.50 20.07
CA GLY A 343 -2.03 22.80 20.74
C GLY A 343 -2.48 23.95 19.84
N THR A 344 -2.83 23.66 18.58
CA THR A 344 -3.45 24.64 17.68
C THR A 344 -4.98 24.59 17.75
N SER A 345 -5.62 25.69 17.36
CA SER A 345 -7.07 25.78 17.16
C SER A 345 -7.61 24.65 16.27
N GLY A 346 -6.91 24.33 15.18
CA GLY A 346 -7.25 23.23 14.29
C GLY A 346 -7.15 21.85 14.95
N ALA A 347 -6.18 21.63 15.85
CA ALA A 347 -6.03 20.38 16.59
C ALA A 347 -7.10 20.22 17.70
N ASP A 348 -7.50 21.31 18.35
CA ASP A 348 -8.61 21.31 19.30
C ASP A 348 -9.93 20.94 18.60
N THR A 349 -10.16 21.53 17.42
CA THR A 349 -11.32 21.20 16.57
C THR A 349 -11.27 19.75 16.09
N ALA A 350 -10.08 19.25 15.70
CA ALA A 350 -9.90 17.85 15.32
C ALA A 350 -10.31 16.90 16.45
N SER A 351 -9.92 17.22 17.70
CA SER A 351 -10.26 16.43 18.88
C SER A 351 -11.77 16.37 19.15
N MET A 352 -12.48 17.49 18.92
CA MET A 352 -13.94 17.53 19.00
C MET A 352 -14.60 16.69 17.90
N VAL A 353 -14.11 16.78 16.66
CA VAL A 353 -14.59 15.97 15.53
C VAL A 353 -14.33 14.47 15.78
N ASP A 354 -13.18 14.12 16.33
CA ASP A 354 -12.86 12.73 16.70
C ASP A 354 -13.76 12.23 17.83
N THR A 355 -14.14 13.09 18.77
CA THR A 355 -15.13 12.77 19.80
C THR A 355 -16.51 12.48 19.18
N LEU A 356 -16.95 13.24 18.17
CA LEU A 356 -18.18 12.92 17.42
C LEU A 356 -18.08 11.61 16.66
N LYS A 357 -16.90 11.27 16.13
CA LYS A 357 -16.64 9.99 15.45
C LYS A 357 -16.45 8.82 16.41
N SER A 358 -16.39 9.08 17.71
CA SER A 358 -16.11 8.06 18.71
C SER A 358 -17.16 6.95 18.70
N GLN A 359 -16.72 5.75 19.06
CA GLN A 359 -17.61 4.61 19.22
C GLN A 359 -18.69 4.88 20.27
N ALA A 360 -18.38 5.66 21.32
CA ALA A 360 -19.33 6.03 22.37
C ALA A 360 -20.47 6.90 21.81
N PHE A 361 -20.15 7.87 20.96
CA PHE A 361 -21.15 8.67 20.27
C PHE A 361 -22.03 7.80 19.36
N MET A 362 -21.42 6.94 18.54
CA MET A 362 -22.15 6.06 17.63
C MET A 362 -23.07 5.09 18.40
N ALA A 363 -22.62 4.58 19.55
CA ALA A 363 -23.44 3.78 20.45
C ALA A 363 -24.61 4.60 21.01
N GLY A 364 -24.41 5.88 21.35
CA GLY A 364 -25.49 6.78 21.76
C GLY A 364 -26.52 7.03 20.67
N VAL A 365 -26.10 7.31 19.43
CA VAL A 365 -27.00 7.42 18.27
C VAL A 365 -27.76 6.13 18.02
N GLN A 366 -27.09 5.02 18.25
CA GLN A 366 -27.70 3.72 18.10
C GLN A 366 -28.75 3.44 19.15
N GLN A 367 -28.43 3.70 20.41
CA GLN A 367 -29.38 3.62 21.51
C GLN A 367 -30.60 4.51 21.25
N MET A 368 -30.41 5.75 20.77
CA MET A 368 -31.51 6.62 20.37
C MET A 368 -32.41 6.03 19.26
N ARG A 369 -31.83 5.26 18.33
CA ARG A 369 -32.61 4.48 17.34
C ARG A 369 -33.40 3.35 17.99
N GLY A 370 -32.74 2.50 18.79
CA GLY A 370 -33.39 1.38 19.49
C GLY A 370 -34.48 1.84 20.45
N MET A 371 -34.32 3.05 20.98
CA MET A 371 -35.27 3.72 21.84
C MET A 371 -36.44 4.39 21.10
N GLY A 372 -36.43 4.40 19.77
CA GLY A 372 -37.50 4.98 18.95
C GLY A 372 -37.53 6.51 18.95
N ALA A 373 -36.46 7.17 19.38
CA ALA A 373 -36.28 8.62 19.27
C ALA A 373 -35.82 9.01 17.86
N LEU A 374 -34.91 8.22 17.30
CA LEU A 374 -34.50 8.29 15.91
C LEU A 374 -35.10 7.13 15.12
N SER A 375 -35.46 7.37 13.87
CA SER A 375 -35.71 6.28 12.91
C SER A 375 -34.39 5.67 12.42
N ASP A 376 -34.47 4.49 11.81
CA ASP A 376 -33.30 3.82 11.22
C ASP A 376 -32.62 4.69 10.17
N ALA A 377 -33.41 5.37 9.33
CA ALA A 377 -32.92 6.28 8.29
C ALA A 377 -32.20 7.50 8.88
N GLU A 378 -32.74 8.08 9.96
CA GLU A 378 -32.16 9.25 10.61
C GLU A 378 -30.87 8.93 11.35
N GLY A 379 -30.84 7.84 12.11
CA GLY A 379 -29.59 7.44 12.77
C GLY A 379 -28.53 7.02 11.76
N LYS A 380 -28.91 6.35 10.67
CA LYS A 380 -27.99 6.07 9.55
C LYS A 380 -27.46 7.37 8.94
N LYS A 381 -28.32 8.35 8.68
CA LYS A 381 -27.91 9.66 8.17
C LYS A 381 -26.93 10.36 9.09
N ILE A 382 -27.13 10.32 10.41
CA ILE A 382 -26.19 10.88 11.39
C ILE A 382 -24.85 10.14 11.32
N THR A 383 -24.86 8.80 11.37
CA THR A 383 -23.65 7.98 11.29
C THR A 383 -22.87 8.23 10.00
N ASP A 384 -23.54 8.28 8.85
CA ASP A 384 -22.94 8.54 7.54
C ASP A 384 -22.37 9.97 7.48
N SER A 385 -23.11 10.97 7.96
CA SER A 385 -22.65 12.36 8.04
C SER A 385 -21.38 12.52 8.87
N ILE A 386 -21.27 11.80 9.98
CA ILE A 386 -20.11 11.81 10.88
C ILE A 386 -18.93 11.04 10.28
N GLY A 387 -19.19 9.86 9.72
CA GLY A 387 -18.17 9.06 9.06
C GLY A 387 -17.51 9.77 7.89
N ASN A 388 -18.27 10.64 7.20
CA ASN A 388 -17.79 11.47 6.11
C ASN A 388 -17.16 12.80 6.57
N LEU A 389 -17.14 13.11 7.88
CA LEU A 389 -16.39 14.27 8.38
C LEU A 389 -14.89 14.07 8.10
N SER A 390 -14.25 14.98 7.37
CA SER A 390 -12.85 14.91 6.96
C SER A 390 -12.26 16.32 6.90
N PRO A 391 -10.97 16.51 7.25
CA PRO A 391 -10.28 17.79 7.07
C PRO A 391 -10.29 18.28 5.62
N SER A 392 -10.38 17.35 4.66
CA SER A 392 -10.33 17.66 3.22
C SER A 392 -11.63 18.26 2.66
N MET A 393 -12.69 18.40 3.46
CA MET A 393 -13.94 18.97 2.95
C MET A 393 -13.97 20.49 3.04
N SER A 394 -14.80 21.11 2.20
CA SER A 394 -15.02 22.55 2.28
C SER A 394 -15.74 22.94 3.57
N GLU A 395 -15.44 24.15 4.06
CA GLU A 395 -16.10 24.76 5.22
C GLU A 395 -17.63 24.71 5.12
N ALA A 396 -18.17 25.07 3.94
CA ALA A 396 -19.60 25.08 3.69
C ALA A 396 -20.23 23.67 3.79
N GLN A 397 -19.54 22.65 3.27
CA GLN A 397 -20.01 21.27 3.34
C GLN A 397 -19.95 20.73 4.79
N ALA A 398 -18.89 21.08 5.54
CA ALA A 398 -18.76 20.74 6.95
C ALA A 398 -19.90 21.35 7.77
N LYS A 399 -20.13 22.66 7.61
CA LYS A 399 -21.22 23.38 8.28
C LYS A 399 -22.58 22.74 7.99
N LYS A 400 -22.84 22.39 6.73
CA LYS A 400 -24.07 21.72 6.33
C LYS A 400 -24.21 20.33 6.96
N SER A 401 -23.14 19.52 6.96
CA SER A 401 -23.16 18.18 7.56
C SER A 401 -23.43 18.24 9.06
N ILE A 402 -22.71 19.10 9.79
CA ILE A 402 -22.85 19.25 11.24
C ILE A 402 -24.22 19.84 11.62
N SER A 403 -24.73 20.81 10.85
CA SER A 403 -26.08 21.35 11.02
C SER A 403 -27.16 20.28 10.81
N ASN A 404 -26.98 19.37 9.85
CA ASN A 404 -27.89 18.24 9.64
C ASN A 404 -27.86 17.26 10.82
N ILE A 405 -26.68 16.99 11.40
CA ILE A 405 -26.56 16.16 12.60
C ILE A 405 -27.34 16.79 13.76
N ILE A 406 -27.11 18.08 14.05
CA ILE A 406 -27.81 18.82 15.11
C ILE A 406 -29.33 18.78 14.90
N SER A 407 -29.78 19.10 13.68
CA SER A 407 -31.21 19.14 13.36
C SER A 407 -31.87 17.77 13.55
N THR A 408 -31.21 16.69 13.09
CA THR A 408 -31.75 15.33 13.21
C THR A 408 -31.80 14.88 14.67
N LEU A 409 -30.78 15.21 15.47
CA LEU A 409 -30.76 14.92 16.91
C LEU A 409 -31.86 15.67 17.66
N LYS A 410 -32.07 16.96 17.37
CA LYS A 410 -33.15 17.76 17.97
C LYS A 410 -34.54 17.20 17.64
N GLN A 411 -34.77 16.82 16.38
CA GLN A 411 -36.01 16.15 15.97
C GLN A 411 -36.20 14.82 16.72
N GLY A 412 -35.10 14.09 16.97
CA GLY A 412 -35.13 12.89 17.78
C GLY A 412 -35.53 13.13 19.24
N GLN A 413 -34.95 14.15 19.87
CA GLN A 413 -35.34 14.59 21.22
C GLN A 413 -36.81 14.99 21.29
N GLU A 414 -37.29 15.81 20.35
CA GLU A 414 -38.71 16.22 20.30
C GLU A 414 -39.65 15.02 20.20
N ARG A 415 -39.31 14.00 19.40
CA ARG A 415 -40.10 12.76 19.33
C ARG A 415 -40.05 11.97 20.63
N ALA A 416 -38.88 11.89 21.27
CA ALA A 416 -38.75 11.23 22.56
C ALA A 416 -39.61 11.90 23.63
N ILE A 417 -39.60 13.25 23.68
CA ILE A 417 -40.45 14.06 24.56
C ILE A 417 -41.93 13.79 24.28
N LYS A 418 -42.35 13.86 23.02
CA LYS A 418 -43.75 13.64 22.63
C LYS A 418 -44.26 12.25 23.02
N LYS A 419 -43.39 11.24 22.98
CA LYS A 419 -43.72 9.86 23.38
C LYS A 419 -43.70 9.62 24.90
N ASN A 420 -42.95 10.42 25.66
CA ASN A 420 -42.73 10.24 27.09
C ASN A 420 -42.97 11.57 27.84
N PRO A 421 -44.20 12.11 27.81
CA PRO A 421 -44.49 13.44 28.33
C PRO A 421 -44.34 13.53 29.86
N ASP A 422 -44.61 12.45 30.60
CA ASP A 422 -44.53 12.46 32.06
C ASP A 422 -43.09 12.31 32.54
N GLU A 423 -42.31 11.46 31.88
CA GLU A 423 -40.86 11.37 32.06
C GLU A 423 -40.18 12.71 31.72
N TYR A 424 -40.61 13.38 30.66
CA TYR A 424 -40.08 14.70 30.31
C TYR A 424 -40.40 15.77 31.35
N LYS A 425 -41.62 15.82 31.90
CA LYS A 425 -41.96 16.74 33.00
C LYS A 425 -41.04 16.54 34.20
N ARG A 426 -40.79 15.27 34.56
CA ARG A 426 -39.87 14.92 35.65
C ARG A 426 -38.45 15.38 35.32
N TYR A 427 -37.96 15.10 34.12
CA TYR A 427 -36.65 15.57 33.64
C TYR A 427 -36.51 17.09 33.72
N GLN A 428 -37.52 17.85 33.30
CA GLN A 428 -37.51 19.31 33.40
C GLN A 428 -37.45 19.80 34.85
N SER A 429 -38.21 19.18 35.75
CA SER A 429 -38.21 19.56 37.16
C SER A 429 -36.87 19.30 37.84
N GLU A 430 -36.22 18.18 37.54
CA GLU A 430 -34.92 17.80 38.11
C GLU A 430 -33.77 18.61 37.49
N SER A 431 -33.80 18.86 36.18
CA SER A 431 -32.79 19.70 35.50
C SER A 431 -32.84 21.16 35.96
N THR A 432 -34.03 21.72 36.21
CA THR A 432 -34.17 23.07 36.78
C THR A 432 -33.66 23.15 38.23
N SER A 433 -33.74 22.04 38.98
CA SER A 433 -33.22 21.92 40.35
C SER A 433 -31.68 21.79 40.39
N SER A 434 -31.09 21.16 39.37
CA SER A 434 -29.63 21.00 39.24
C SER A 434 -28.89 22.27 38.80
N GLY A 435 -29.61 23.29 38.32
CA GLY A 435 -29.07 24.62 37.99
C GLY A 435 -28.56 25.43 39.18
N GLN A 436 -28.72 24.93 40.42
CA GLN A 436 -28.15 25.52 41.64
C GLN A 436 -27.04 24.67 42.31
N GLN A 437 -26.55 23.61 41.66
CA GLN A 437 -25.42 22.81 42.18
C GLN A 437 -24.24 22.79 41.22
N GLY A 438 -23.81 23.99 40.83
CA GLY A 438 -22.48 24.26 40.32
C GLY A 438 -21.55 24.78 41.42
N GLN A 439 -21.50 24.13 42.58
CA GLN A 439 -20.43 24.33 43.56
C GLN A 439 -20.22 23.03 44.33
N GLN A 440 -18.94 22.64 44.42
CA GLN A 440 -18.40 21.42 44.98
C GLN A 440 -19.17 20.85 46.18
N SER A 441 -19.26 19.52 46.22
CA SER A 441 -19.68 18.71 47.36
C SER A 441 -19.18 19.26 48.69
N ALA A 442 -20.02 20.05 49.37
CA ALA A 442 -19.91 20.33 50.79
C ALA A 442 -20.99 19.49 51.47
N GLN A 443 -20.57 18.49 52.26
CA GLN A 443 -21.48 17.84 53.20
C GLN A 443 -22.20 18.93 54.00
N SER A 444 -23.52 19.03 53.86
CA SER A 444 -24.33 19.93 54.68
C SER A 444 -24.32 19.41 56.12
N TYR A 445 -23.46 19.98 56.96
CA TYR A 445 -23.51 19.77 58.40
C TYR A 445 -24.68 20.55 58.98
N SER A 446 -25.56 19.89 59.73
CA SER A 446 -26.67 20.54 60.44
C SER A 446 -26.19 21.14 61.77
N GLU A 447 -26.83 22.21 62.21
CA GLU A 447 -26.52 22.84 63.51
C GLU A 447 -26.73 21.84 64.67
N GLY A 448 -25.74 21.76 65.57
CA GLY A 448 -25.75 20.81 66.68
C GLY A 448 -25.17 19.41 66.37
N MET A 449 -24.77 19.15 65.12
CA MET A 449 -24.13 17.89 64.75
C MET A 449 -22.79 17.73 65.49
N THR A 450 -22.51 16.54 66.03
CA THR A 450 -21.24 16.25 66.72
C THR A 450 -20.38 15.29 65.91
N ALA A 451 -19.07 15.51 65.88
CA ALA A 451 -18.10 14.66 65.20
C ALA A 451 -16.85 14.52 66.05
N THR A 452 -16.06 13.49 65.81
CA THR A 452 -14.77 13.29 66.50
C THR A 452 -13.65 13.58 65.52
N ASN A 453 -12.72 14.47 65.88
CA ASN A 453 -11.55 14.77 65.06
C ASN A 453 -10.69 13.49 64.96
N PRO A 454 -10.47 12.94 63.75
CA PRO A 454 -9.77 11.67 63.59
C PRO A 454 -8.28 11.74 63.94
N SER A 455 -7.69 12.94 63.94
CA SER A 455 -6.27 13.14 64.26
C SER A 455 -6.02 13.38 65.76
N THR A 456 -7.00 13.90 66.49
CA THR A 456 -6.84 14.27 67.91
C THR A 456 -7.77 13.53 68.86
N GLY A 457 -8.74 12.77 68.35
CA GLY A 457 -9.76 12.08 69.15
C GLY A 457 -10.76 12.99 69.87
N GLN A 458 -10.72 14.30 69.62
CA GLN A 458 -11.55 15.27 70.33
C GLN A 458 -12.95 15.38 69.71
N LYS A 459 -13.97 15.43 70.58
CA LYS A 459 -15.35 15.70 70.14
C LYS A 459 -15.51 17.17 69.77
N MET A 460 -16.20 17.41 68.66
CA MET A 460 -16.50 18.72 68.10
C MET A 460 -18.00 18.81 67.85
N ILE A 461 -18.56 20.02 67.91
CA ILE A 461 -19.94 20.35 67.60
C ILE A 461 -20.00 21.40 66.49
N PHE A 462 -20.93 21.27 65.56
CA PHE A 462 -21.15 22.22 64.47
C PHE A 462 -22.08 23.34 64.93
N ARG A 463 -21.56 24.57 65.08
CA ARG A 463 -22.32 25.77 65.48
C ARG A 463 -21.94 26.97 64.61
N GLY A 464 -22.94 27.72 64.14
CA GLY A 464 -22.70 28.93 63.34
C GLY A 464 -21.87 28.70 62.07
N GLY A 465 -22.03 27.53 61.43
CA GLY A 465 -21.32 27.18 60.19
C GLY A 465 -19.88 26.69 60.37
N LYS A 466 -19.41 26.47 61.61
CA LYS A 466 -18.04 25.97 61.89
C LYS A 466 -18.05 24.85 62.93
N TRP A 467 -17.12 23.91 62.79
CA TRP A 467 -16.82 22.94 63.84
C TRP A 467 -16.10 23.64 64.99
N GLN A 468 -16.67 23.54 66.19
CA GLN A 468 -16.10 24.04 67.43
C GLN A 468 -15.82 22.86 68.35
N GLN A 469 -14.76 22.94 69.15
CA GLN A 469 -14.51 21.92 70.15
C GLN A 469 -15.66 21.90 71.16
N MET A 470 -16.11 20.69 71.51
CA MET A 470 -17.21 20.50 72.45
C MET A 470 -16.80 20.79 73.88
#